data_AF-A0A6C0C5H2-F1
#
_entry.id   AF-A0A6C0C5H2-F1
#
_cell.length_a   1.000
_cell.length_b   1.000
_cell.length_c   1.000
_cell.angle_alpha   90.00
_cell.angle_beta   90.00
_cell.angle_gamma   90.00
#
_symmetry.space_group_name_H-M   'P 1'
#
loop_
_entity.id
_entity.type
_entity.pdbx_description
1 polymer ?
#
loop_
_entity_poly.entity_id
_entity_poly.type
_entity_poly.pdbx_seq_one_letter_code
_entity_poly.pdbx_strand_id
1 'polypeptide(L)'
;MTTVKKSVETKFTKKLNRDGTENPKYVDLLEEDKPISGQKFACVSFVSPENILTQKNHYFFAEFLKHFDFSKSIERYNQFLNFISFKYNLKFDDLTKDFKEYLTEEVDTATPSYVSDEYKNFMDVNEERLGNEYDIAQNFQTNTRGLKIRGVYATQEEAELRAKMLREVDPNHNVYIGPIGMWMPWEPEAYKTGRVEYLEEELNQLMSEKNKNESYAKKEFDKRVSEKKKNAIEENKKLAKKSGNKLTQNIDLEGNLIGVTIQ
;
A
#
# COMPACT_ATOMS: atom_id res chain seq x y z
N MET A 1 5.70 -39.62 -8.19
CA MET A 1 6.50 -38.39 -8.16
C MET A 1 5.66 -37.30 -7.52
N THR A 2 5.94 -37.01 -6.25
CA THR A 2 5.14 -36.14 -5.39
C THR A 2 5.52 -34.68 -5.68
N THR A 3 4.57 -33.91 -6.21
CA THR A 3 4.76 -32.50 -6.54
C THR A 3 4.85 -31.68 -5.26
N VAL A 4 6.05 -31.19 -4.94
CA VAL A 4 6.28 -30.26 -3.84
C VAL A 4 5.64 -28.92 -4.18
N LYS A 5 4.49 -28.62 -3.58
CA LYS A 5 3.89 -27.28 -3.61
C LYS A 5 4.82 -26.32 -2.85
N LYS A 6 5.57 -25.50 -3.60
CA LYS A 6 6.36 -24.40 -3.05
C LYS A 6 5.40 -23.38 -2.43
N SER A 7 5.31 -23.38 -1.11
CA SER A 7 4.48 -22.46 -0.35
C SER A 7 5.01 -21.04 -0.50
N VAL A 8 4.14 -20.12 -0.89
CA VAL A 8 4.40 -18.67 -0.83
C VAL A 8 4.61 -18.32 0.64
N GLU A 9 5.79 -17.82 1.00
CA GLU A 9 6.06 -17.28 2.33
C GLU A 9 5.22 -16.02 2.53
N THR A 10 4.06 -16.17 3.16
CA THR A 10 3.37 -15.07 3.81
C THR A 10 4.28 -14.52 4.91
N LYS A 11 4.65 -13.24 4.85
CA LYS A 11 5.35 -12.49 5.93
C LYS A 11 4.60 -12.46 7.28
N PHE A 12 3.42 -13.07 7.34
CA PHE A 12 2.55 -13.12 8.51
C PHE A 12 2.64 -14.49 9.19
N THR A 13 3.19 -14.50 10.40
CA THR A 13 3.23 -15.68 11.26
C THR A 13 1.86 -15.84 11.93
N LYS A 14 1.19 -16.98 11.68
CA LYS A 14 -0.10 -17.28 12.31
C LYS A 14 0.10 -17.83 13.73
N LYS A 15 -0.84 -17.54 14.63
CA LYS A 15 -0.89 -18.04 16.02
C LYS A 15 -0.89 -19.57 16.10
N LEU A 16 -1.63 -20.20 15.19
CA LEU A 16 -1.68 -21.66 15.05
C LEU A 16 -0.98 -22.10 13.76
N ASN A 17 -0.27 -23.21 13.85
CA ASN A 17 0.23 -23.97 12.72
C ASN A 17 -0.95 -24.57 11.93
N ARG A 18 -0.68 -25.09 10.72
CA ARG A 18 -1.73 -25.68 9.85
C ARG A 18 -2.40 -26.92 10.45
N ASP A 19 -1.77 -27.53 11.44
CA ASP A 19 -2.24 -28.68 12.20
C ASP A 19 -3.00 -28.28 13.49
N GLY A 20 -3.17 -26.98 13.74
CA GLY A 20 -3.85 -26.46 14.94
C GLY A 20 -2.97 -26.38 16.19
N THR A 21 -1.69 -26.73 16.11
CA THR A 21 -0.75 -26.59 17.24
C THR A 21 -0.25 -25.15 17.39
N GLU A 22 0.13 -24.74 18.60
CA GLU A 22 0.69 -23.41 18.85
C GLU A 22 2.00 -23.22 18.09
N ASN A 23 2.13 -22.07 17.42
CA ASN A 23 3.30 -21.77 16.63
C ASN A 23 4.40 -21.16 17.52
N PRO A 24 5.55 -21.83 17.74
CA PRO A 24 6.60 -21.33 18.62
C PRO A 24 7.32 -20.07 18.08
N LYS A 25 7.09 -19.70 16.81
CA LYS A 25 7.59 -18.46 16.21
C LYS A 25 6.60 -17.30 16.32
N TYR A 26 5.37 -17.57 16.74
CA TYR A 26 4.36 -16.53 16.95
C TYR A 26 4.57 -15.90 18.32
N VAL A 27 4.78 -14.59 18.34
CA VAL A 27 4.83 -13.81 19.56
C VAL A 27 3.54 -13.00 19.61
N ASP A 28 2.69 -13.29 20.59
CA ASP A 28 1.47 -12.51 20.84
C ASP A 28 1.89 -11.20 21.50
N LEU A 29 1.78 -10.09 20.76
CA LEU A 29 2.08 -8.75 21.27
C LEU A 29 0.83 -8.05 21.80
N LEU A 30 -0.34 -8.67 21.66
CA LEU A 30 -1.64 -8.13 22.03
C LEU A 30 -2.27 -9.01 23.11
N GLU A 31 -1.52 -9.28 24.18
CA GLU A 31 -2.03 -10.00 25.33
C GLU A 31 -3.24 -9.26 25.91
N GLU A 32 -4.32 -10.00 26.12
CA GLU A 32 -5.52 -9.46 26.75
C GLU A 32 -5.24 -9.18 28.23
N ASP A 33 -5.66 -8.01 28.69
CA ASP A 33 -5.54 -7.67 30.10
C ASP A 33 -6.41 -8.60 30.95
N LYS A 34 -5.96 -8.87 32.19
CA LYS A 34 -6.76 -9.64 33.14
C LYS A 34 -8.11 -8.95 33.37
N PRO A 35 -9.23 -9.67 33.24
CA PRO A 35 -10.54 -9.07 33.36
C PRO A 35 -10.75 -8.54 34.78
N ILE A 36 -11.20 -7.29 34.87
CA ILE A 36 -11.58 -6.68 36.14
C ILE A 36 -13.06 -7.01 36.40
N SER A 37 -13.36 -7.53 37.60
CA SER A 37 -14.72 -7.91 37.96
C SER A 37 -15.67 -6.72 37.84
N GLY A 38 -16.81 -6.92 37.17
CA GLY A 38 -17.79 -5.87 36.90
C GLY A 38 -17.43 -4.89 35.78
N GLN A 39 -16.25 -5.01 35.17
CA GLN A 39 -15.75 -4.12 34.12
C GLN A 39 -15.43 -4.92 32.86
N LYS A 40 -16.48 -5.36 32.15
CA LYS A 40 -16.35 -6.15 30.92
C LYS A 40 -16.55 -5.33 29.65
N PHE A 41 -17.44 -4.34 29.69
CA PHE A 41 -17.80 -3.54 28.52
C PHE A 41 -17.71 -2.05 28.83
N ALA A 42 -17.08 -1.28 27.94
CA ALA A 42 -17.02 0.17 28.03
C ALA A 42 -17.91 0.81 26.95
N CYS A 43 -18.68 1.82 27.35
CA CYS A 43 -19.24 2.77 26.39
C CYS A 43 -18.19 3.84 26.10
N VAL A 44 -17.85 4.04 24.82
CA VAL A 44 -16.84 4.99 24.39
C VAL A 44 -17.37 5.94 23.32
N SER A 45 -16.91 7.18 23.34
CA SER A 45 -17.13 8.14 22.26
C SER A 45 -15.79 8.58 21.72
N PHE A 46 -15.71 8.65 20.39
CA PHE A 46 -14.56 9.17 19.69
C PHE A 46 -14.88 10.54 19.10
N VAL A 47 -13.84 11.35 18.95
CA VAL A 47 -13.87 12.58 18.18
C VAL A 47 -12.63 12.59 17.29
N SER A 48 -12.81 12.36 15.99
CA SER A 48 -11.76 12.56 15.00
C SER A 48 -11.95 13.88 14.24
N PRO A 49 -10.95 14.77 14.25
CA PRO A 49 -10.98 15.98 13.44
C PRO A 49 -10.80 15.69 11.93
N GLU A 50 -10.46 14.46 11.56
CA GLU A 50 -10.12 14.04 10.18
C GLU A 50 -11.26 14.18 9.17
N ASN A 51 -12.51 14.23 9.65
CA ASN A 51 -13.69 14.45 8.81
C ASN A 51 -14.01 15.94 8.59
N ILE A 52 -13.33 16.83 9.31
CA ILE A 52 -13.61 18.29 9.34
C ILE A 52 -12.42 19.08 8.81
N LEU A 53 -11.21 18.72 9.27
CA LEU A 53 -9.96 19.35 8.88
C LEU A 53 -9.25 18.50 7.84
N THR A 54 -8.60 19.14 6.88
CA THR A 54 -7.67 18.42 5.99
C THR A 54 -6.61 17.75 6.84
N GLN A 55 -6.45 16.43 6.71
CA GLN A 55 -5.46 15.71 7.49
C GLN A 55 -4.07 16.31 7.30
N LYS A 56 -3.37 16.56 8.40
CA LYS A 56 -2.01 17.16 8.40
C LYS A 56 -1.06 16.44 7.44
N ASN A 57 -1.14 15.11 7.40
CA ASN A 57 -0.35 14.28 6.48
C ASN A 57 -0.67 14.53 5.00
N HIS A 58 -1.94 14.76 4.65
CA HIS A 58 -2.33 15.11 3.28
C HIS A 58 -1.85 16.51 2.90
N TYR A 59 -1.92 17.47 3.83
CA TYR A 59 -1.37 18.81 3.61
C TYR A 59 0.15 18.75 3.37
N PHE A 60 0.88 18.04 4.23
CA PHE A 60 2.33 17.87 4.09
C PHE A 60 2.70 17.17 2.78
N PHE A 61 1.95 16.14 2.40
CA PHE A 61 2.18 15.46 1.14
C PHE A 61 1.86 16.34 -0.08
N ALA A 62 0.80 17.17 -0.01
CA ALA A 62 0.49 18.12 -1.08
C ALA A 62 1.60 19.18 -1.26
N GLU A 63 2.16 19.69 -0.16
CA GLU A 63 3.31 20.60 -0.22
C GLU A 63 4.58 19.90 -0.70
N PHE A 64 4.79 18.64 -0.31
CA PHE A 64 5.85 17.82 -0.87
C PHE A 64 5.68 17.67 -2.38
N LEU A 65 4.49 17.40 -2.91
CA LEU A 65 4.27 17.27 -4.36
C LEU A 65 4.60 18.55 -5.14
N LYS A 66 4.42 19.74 -4.54
CA LYS A 66 4.84 21.01 -5.15
C LYS A 66 6.37 21.16 -5.20
N HIS A 67 7.07 20.57 -4.24
CA HIS A 67 8.54 20.54 -4.18
C HIS A 67 9.13 19.39 -5.01
N PHE A 68 8.45 18.25 -5.03
CA PHE A 68 8.76 17.02 -5.77
C PHE A 68 8.40 17.19 -7.24
N ASP A 69 8.94 18.24 -7.84
CA ASP A 69 8.58 18.72 -9.16
C ASP A 69 9.52 18.11 -10.20
N PHE A 70 9.23 16.85 -10.55
CA PHE A 70 9.87 16.17 -11.68
C PHE A 70 9.72 16.97 -12.99
N SER A 71 8.67 17.80 -13.11
CA SER A 71 8.47 18.60 -14.34
C SER A 71 9.53 19.69 -14.47
N LYS A 72 9.88 20.39 -13.38
CA LYS A 72 10.97 21.38 -13.39
C LYS A 72 12.33 20.76 -13.63
N SER A 73 12.61 19.58 -13.08
CA SER A 73 13.87 18.89 -13.36
C SER A 73 13.95 18.44 -14.82
N ILE A 74 12.88 17.87 -15.38
CA ILE A 74 12.76 17.51 -16.80
C ILE A 74 12.93 18.75 -17.69
N GLU A 75 12.37 19.90 -17.32
CA GLU A 75 12.50 21.13 -18.09
C GLU A 75 13.95 21.65 -18.10
N ARG A 76 14.66 21.61 -16.96
CA ARG A 76 16.09 21.95 -16.89
C ARG A 76 16.96 20.96 -17.67
N TYR A 77 16.66 19.66 -17.62
CA TYR A 77 17.37 18.66 -18.44
C TYR A 77 17.12 18.88 -19.93
N ASN A 78 15.91 19.23 -20.35
CA ASN A 78 15.61 19.59 -21.74
C ASN A 78 16.38 20.84 -22.21
N GLN A 79 16.55 21.85 -21.35
CA GLN A 79 17.39 23.02 -21.66
C GLN A 79 18.87 22.63 -21.80
N PHE A 80 19.37 21.73 -20.96
CA PHE A 80 20.73 21.21 -21.07
C PHE A 80 20.93 20.37 -22.35
N LEU A 81 19.96 19.53 -22.72
CA LEU A 81 19.99 18.77 -23.97
C LEU A 81 20.00 19.68 -25.20
N ASN A 82 19.25 20.79 -25.18
CA ASN A 82 19.31 21.81 -26.23
C ASN A 82 20.72 22.43 -26.35
N PHE A 83 21.35 22.74 -25.21
CA PHE A 83 22.73 23.26 -25.21
C PHE A 83 23.73 22.26 -25.79
N ILE A 84 23.63 20.98 -25.43
CA ILE A 84 24.51 19.92 -25.96
C ILE A 84 24.26 19.69 -27.45
N SER A 85 23.00 19.68 -27.88
CA SER A 85 22.60 19.60 -29.29
C SER A 85 23.27 20.71 -30.09
N PHE A 86 23.24 21.95 -29.60
CA PHE A 86 23.88 23.09 -30.24
C PHE A 86 25.41 22.99 -30.23
N LYS A 87 26.02 22.69 -29.07
CA LYS A 87 27.48 22.69 -28.90
C LYS A 87 28.17 21.61 -29.73
N TYR A 88 27.53 20.46 -29.90
CA TYR A 88 28.11 19.30 -30.60
C TYR A 88 27.43 18.99 -31.93
N ASN A 89 26.54 19.87 -32.39
CA ASN A 89 25.78 19.73 -33.63
C ASN A 89 25.03 18.38 -33.74
N LEU A 90 24.46 17.94 -32.62
CA LEU A 90 23.66 16.71 -32.53
C LEU A 90 22.20 17.04 -32.83
N LYS A 91 21.44 16.07 -33.36
CA LYS A 91 20.00 16.22 -33.58
C LYS A 91 19.26 16.21 -32.24
N PHE A 92 18.57 17.31 -31.93
CA PHE A 92 17.82 17.46 -30.69
C PHE A 92 16.69 16.43 -30.55
N ASP A 93 16.03 16.08 -31.65
CA ASP A 93 14.93 15.10 -31.67
C ASP A 93 15.42 13.71 -31.22
N ASP A 94 16.60 13.30 -31.67
CA ASP A 94 17.20 12.01 -31.30
C ASP A 94 17.58 12.02 -29.81
N LEU A 95 18.22 13.09 -29.32
CA LEU A 95 18.57 13.24 -27.90
C LEU A 95 17.34 13.25 -26.97
N THR A 96 16.27 13.90 -27.40
CA THR A 96 15.02 13.98 -26.63
C THR A 96 14.31 12.62 -26.60
N LYS A 97 14.40 11.86 -27.69
CA LYS A 97 13.88 10.49 -27.77
C LYS A 97 14.64 9.57 -26.83
N ASP A 98 15.98 9.58 -26.90
CA ASP A 98 16.84 8.76 -26.04
C ASP A 98 16.64 9.11 -24.56
N PHE A 99 16.47 10.39 -24.22
CA PHE A 99 16.17 10.82 -22.86
C PHE A 99 14.82 10.31 -22.35
N LYS A 100 13.78 10.29 -23.19
CA LYS A 100 12.47 9.72 -22.84
C LYS A 100 12.52 8.20 -22.68
N GLU A 101 13.27 7.51 -23.54
CA GLU A 101 13.49 6.07 -23.42
C GLU A 101 14.23 5.74 -22.10
N TYR A 102 15.30 6.48 -21.78
CA TYR A 102 16.01 6.36 -20.51
C TYR A 102 15.11 6.58 -19.29
N LEU A 103 14.29 7.65 -19.30
CA LEU A 103 13.33 7.90 -18.22
C LEU A 103 12.33 6.75 -18.06
N THR A 104 11.89 6.13 -19.16
CA THR A 104 10.94 5.01 -19.12
C THR A 104 11.58 3.76 -18.51
N GLU A 105 12.85 3.50 -18.80
CA GLU A 105 13.61 2.39 -18.21
C GLU A 105 13.92 2.65 -16.73
N GLU A 106 14.25 3.88 -16.37
CA GLU A 106 14.58 4.24 -14.99
C GLU A 106 13.36 4.34 -14.08
N VAL A 107 12.18 4.63 -14.62
CA VAL A 107 10.92 4.59 -13.85
C VAL A 107 10.65 3.17 -13.33
N ASP A 108 11.05 2.14 -14.07
CA ASP A 108 10.90 0.74 -13.64
C ASP A 108 12.00 0.31 -12.63
N THR A 109 13.16 1.00 -12.60
CA THR A 109 14.23 0.79 -11.59
C THR A 109 14.11 1.70 -10.37
N ALA A 110 13.32 2.78 -10.45
CA ALA A 110 13.00 3.66 -9.35
C ALA A 110 12.33 2.85 -8.23
N THR A 111 13.09 2.58 -7.18
CA THR A 111 12.60 1.78 -6.06
C THR A 111 11.48 2.53 -5.34
N PRO A 112 10.44 1.85 -4.82
CA PRO A 112 9.45 2.45 -3.94
C PRO A 112 10.06 3.18 -2.73
N SER A 113 11.31 2.87 -2.37
CA SER A 113 12.06 3.58 -1.34
C SER A 113 12.45 5.00 -1.74
N TYR A 114 12.70 5.31 -3.01
CA TYR A 114 13.17 6.63 -3.44
C TYR A 114 12.20 7.74 -3.02
N VAL A 115 10.91 7.59 -3.33
CA VAL A 115 9.89 8.57 -2.94
C VAL A 115 9.73 8.64 -1.43
N SER A 116 9.79 7.49 -0.74
CA SER A 116 9.72 7.43 0.73
C SER A 116 10.90 8.14 1.40
N ASP A 117 12.10 7.97 0.89
CA ASP A 117 13.33 8.53 1.45
C ASP A 117 13.43 10.03 1.16
N GLU A 118 13.07 10.46 -0.06
CA GLU A 118 12.94 11.89 -0.40
C GLU A 118 11.86 12.59 0.43
N TYR A 119 10.70 11.94 0.63
CA TYR A 119 9.66 12.48 1.50
C TYR A 119 10.16 12.64 2.93
N LYS A 120 10.87 11.65 3.50
CA LYS A 120 11.49 11.77 4.83
C LYS A 120 12.47 12.93 4.90
N ASN A 121 13.41 13.03 3.95
CA ASN A 121 14.38 14.12 3.92
C ASN A 121 13.70 15.49 3.81
N PHE A 122 12.65 15.60 2.99
CA PHE A 122 11.87 16.82 2.89
C PHE A 122 11.19 17.16 4.21
N MET A 123 10.59 16.17 4.87
CA MET A 123 9.95 16.34 6.18
C MET A 123 10.96 16.76 7.26
N ASP A 124 12.12 16.12 7.34
CA ASP A 124 13.16 16.45 8.34
C ASP A 124 13.59 17.93 8.28
N VAL A 125 13.56 18.53 7.09
CA VAL A 125 13.93 19.95 6.88
C VAL A 125 12.74 20.90 7.05
N ASN A 126 11.54 20.48 6.66
CA ASN A 126 10.39 21.37 6.50
C ASN A 126 9.30 21.18 7.55
N GLU A 127 9.39 20.19 8.44
CA GLU A 127 8.31 19.82 9.37
C GLU A 127 7.85 20.99 10.24
N GLU A 128 8.77 21.75 10.83
CA GLU A 128 8.42 22.89 11.68
C GLU A 128 7.73 24.01 10.88
N ARG A 129 8.27 24.35 9.70
CA ARG A 129 7.69 25.36 8.81
C ARG A 129 6.29 24.96 8.36
N LEU A 130 6.14 23.74 7.85
CA LEU A 130 4.88 23.20 7.36
C LEU A 130 3.86 23.07 8.49
N GLY A 131 4.31 22.70 9.70
CA GLY A 131 3.48 22.68 10.90
C GLY A 131 2.87 24.04 11.20
N ASN A 132 3.71 25.09 11.25
CA ASN A 132 3.25 26.45 11.50
C ASN A 132 2.31 26.95 10.40
N GLU A 133 2.62 26.69 9.12
CA GLU A 133 1.76 27.05 8.00
C GLU A 133 0.41 26.32 8.05
N TYR A 134 0.41 25.05 8.41
CA TYR A 134 -0.81 24.26 8.61
C TYR A 134 -1.66 24.82 9.75
N ASP A 135 -1.04 25.15 10.88
CA ASP A 135 -1.75 25.68 12.05
C ASP A 135 -2.40 27.03 11.71
N ILE A 136 -1.71 27.91 10.98
CA ILE A 136 -2.28 29.16 10.47
C ILE A 136 -3.45 28.86 9.52
N ALA A 137 -3.26 27.96 8.55
CA ALA A 137 -4.28 27.62 7.55
C ALA A 137 -5.54 27.02 8.17
N GLN A 138 -5.40 26.27 9.27
CA GLN A 138 -6.51 25.66 10.00
C GLN A 138 -6.99 26.50 11.19
N ASN A 139 -6.61 27.78 11.29
CA ASN A 139 -6.98 28.69 12.38
C ASN A 139 -6.68 28.11 13.78
N PHE A 140 -5.56 27.41 13.92
CA PHE A 140 -5.11 26.75 15.15
C PHE A 140 -6.14 25.77 15.74
N GLN A 141 -7.03 25.21 14.90
CA GLN A 141 -7.98 24.21 15.34
C GLN A 141 -7.28 22.91 15.68
N THR A 142 -7.72 22.29 16.78
CA THR A 142 -7.13 21.04 17.28
C THR A 142 -7.32 19.91 16.28
N ASN A 143 -6.21 19.31 15.86
CA ASN A 143 -6.15 18.15 14.98
C ASN A 143 -5.92 16.83 15.75
N THR A 144 -6.12 16.84 17.07
CA THR A 144 -5.95 15.68 17.93
C THR A 144 -7.22 14.85 18.01
N ARG A 145 -7.05 13.54 17.89
CA ARG A 145 -8.08 12.53 18.13
C ARG A 145 -8.45 12.49 19.62
N GLY A 146 -9.75 12.56 19.92
CA GLY A 146 -10.30 12.45 21.28
C GLY A 146 -10.93 11.10 21.55
N LEU A 147 -10.68 10.55 22.74
CA LEU A 147 -11.36 9.37 23.28
C LEU A 147 -11.99 9.74 24.63
N LYS A 148 -13.28 9.43 24.79
CA LYS A 148 -14.00 9.59 26.06
C LYS A 148 -14.64 8.28 26.49
N ILE A 149 -14.28 7.79 27.66
CA ILE A 149 -14.97 6.68 28.32
C ILE A 149 -16.24 7.23 28.99
N ARG A 150 -17.40 6.73 28.57
CA ARG A 150 -18.74 7.18 29.00
C ARG A 150 -19.34 6.31 30.11
N GLY A 151 -18.66 5.23 30.47
CA GLY A 151 -19.09 4.29 31.50
C GLY A 151 -18.57 2.89 31.23
N VAL A 152 -18.54 2.08 32.27
CA VAL A 152 -18.05 0.70 32.24
C VAL A 152 -19.07 -0.19 32.95
N TYR A 153 -19.37 -1.34 32.36
CA TYR A 153 -20.48 -2.22 32.75
C TYR A 153 -20.06 -3.69 32.77
N ALA A 154 -20.81 -4.48 33.55
CA ALA A 154 -20.52 -5.89 33.76
C ALA A 154 -21.08 -6.78 32.63
N THR A 155 -22.16 -6.34 31.99
CA THR A 155 -22.91 -7.10 30.97
C THR A 155 -23.07 -6.28 29.69
N GLN A 156 -23.24 -6.97 28.57
CA GLN A 156 -23.42 -6.31 27.28
C GLN A 156 -24.78 -5.59 27.21
N GLU A 157 -25.82 -6.22 27.76
CA GLU A 157 -27.18 -5.69 27.78
C GLU A 157 -27.27 -4.38 28.56
N GLU A 158 -26.55 -4.29 29.68
CA GLU A 158 -26.46 -3.05 30.46
C GLU A 158 -25.73 -1.96 29.68
N ALA A 159 -24.61 -2.30 29.01
CA ALA A 159 -23.87 -1.36 28.19
C ALA A 159 -24.73 -0.85 27.01
N GLU A 160 -25.53 -1.70 26.38
CA GLU A 160 -26.44 -1.35 25.30
C GLU A 160 -27.55 -0.40 25.75
N LEU A 161 -28.19 -0.70 26.89
CA LEU A 161 -29.21 0.16 27.47
C LEU A 161 -28.64 1.55 27.80
N ARG A 162 -27.45 1.59 28.40
CA ARG A 162 -26.76 2.82 28.78
C ARG A 162 -26.29 3.61 27.57
N ALA A 163 -25.78 2.94 26.54
CA ALA A 163 -25.41 3.57 25.28
C ALA A 163 -26.63 4.22 24.62
N LYS A 164 -27.81 3.57 24.66
CA LYS A 164 -29.06 4.15 24.16
C LYS A 164 -29.45 5.43 24.91
N MET A 165 -29.45 5.39 26.24
CA MET A 165 -29.72 6.58 27.06
C MET A 165 -28.72 7.72 26.79
N LEU A 166 -27.43 7.39 26.62
CA LEU A 166 -26.39 8.37 26.34
C LEU A 166 -26.58 9.06 24.98
N ARG A 167 -27.08 8.34 23.97
CA ARG A 167 -27.40 8.92 22.65
C ARG A 167 -28.59 9.88 22.72
N GLU A 168 -29.53 9.64 23.63
CA GLU A 168 -30.67 10.55 23.86
C GLU A 168 -30.24 11.84 24.56
N VAL A 169 -29.28 11.75 25.49
CA VAL A 169 -28.77 12.91 26.26
C VAL A 169 -27.74 13.72 25.46
N ASP A 170 -26.90 13.07 24.65
CA ASP A 170 -25.84 13.70 23.87
C ASP A 170 -25.90 13.23 22.40
N PRO A 171 -26.78 13.83 21.58
CA PRO A 171 -26.96 13.43 20.19
C PRO A 171 -25.79 13.82 19.29
N ASN A 172 -24.89 14.68 19.77
CA ASN A 172 -23.77 15.20 18.98
C ASN A 172 -22.61 14.20 18.87
N HIS A 173 -22.55 13.21 19.77
CA HIS A 173 -21.44 12.27 19.81
C HIS A 173 -21.93 10.83 19.60
N ASN A 174 -21.24 10.12 18.72
CA ASN A 174 -21.46 8.69 18.56
C ASN A 174 -21.01 7.95 19.83
N VAL A 175 -21.84 6.99 20.27
CA VAL A 175 -21.55 6.12 21.43
C VAL A 175 -21.41 4.69 20.94
N TYR A 176 -20.21 4.15 21.13
CA TYR A 176 -19.82 2.79 20.80
C TYR A 176 -19.70 1.96 22.07
N ILE A 177 -19.85 0.65 21.93
CA ILE A 177 -19.67 -0.30 23.02
C ILE A 177 -18.53 -1.22 22.60
N GLY A 178 -17.62 -1.51 23.52
CA GLY A 178 -16.77 -2.65 23.30
C GLY A 178 -16.09 -3.21 24.54
N PRO A 179 -15.48 -4.39 24.35
CA PRO A 179 -14.91 -5.16 25.44
C PRO A 179 -13.68 -4.49 26.04
N ILE A 180 -13.54 -4.60 27.36
CA ILE A 180 -12.38 -4.11 28.11
C ILE A 180 -11.28 -5.18 28.05
N GLY A 181 -10.04 -4.72 27.86
CA GLY A 181 -8.87 -5.60 27.73
C GLY A 181 -8.65 -6.14 26.31
N MET A 182 -9.45 -5.70 25.33
CA MET A 182 -9.28 -6.04 23.92
C MET A 182 -9.05 -4.78 23.08
N TRP A 183 -8.30 -4.93 22.00
CA TRP A 183 -8.06 -3.85 21.04
C TRP A 183 -9.32 -3.55 20.22
N MET A 184 -9.72 -2.29 20.20
CA MET A 184 -10.87 -1.81 19.41
C MET A 184 -10.39 -0.97 18.23
N PRO A 185 -10.99 -1.15 17.03
CA PRO A 185 -10.78 -0.23 15.91
C PRO A 185 -11.16 1.20 16.29
N TRP A 186 -10.37 2.17 15.81
CA TRP A 186 -10.67 3.58 16.00
C TRP A 186 -11.86 3.99 15.11
N GLU A 187 -12.90 4.59 15.70
CA GLU A 187 -14.12 5.04 15.00
C GLU A 187 -14.68 4.03 13.98
N PRO A 188 -15.16 2.85 14.44
CA PRO A 188 -15.70 1.88 13.51
C PRO A 188 -16.96 2.45 12.82
N GLU A 189 -17.00 2.36 11.49
CA GLU A 189 -18.16 2.78 10.71
C GLU A 189 -19.36 1.90 11.07
N ALA A 190 -20.50 2.52 11.42
CA ALA A 190 -21.73 1.82 11.82
C ALA A 190 -22.22 0.79 10.79
N TYR A 191 -21.92 1.01 9.50
CA TYR A 191 -22.25 0.10 8.40
C TYR A 191 -21.35 -1.15 8.35
N LYS A 192 -20.11 -1.04 8.84
CA LYS A 192 -19.16 -2.17 9.02
C LYS A 192 -19.24 -2.82 10.40
N THR A 193 -19.89 -2.18 11.37
CA THR A 193 -20.10 -2.71 12.74
C THR A 193 -21.48 -3.34 12.93
N GLY A 194 -22.15 -3.74 11.85
CA GLY A 194 -23.41 -4.46 11.88
C GLY A 194 -23.21 -5.93 12.27
N ARG A 195 -23.06 -6.19 13.57
CA ARG A 195 -22.88 -7.51 14.21
C ARG A 195 -21.51 -8.15 13.99
N VAL A 196 -20.87 -8.42 15.13
CA VAL A 196 -19.51 -8.95 15.32
C VAL A 196 -19.26 -10.34 14.71
N GLU A 197 -20.24 -10.95 14.02
CA GLU A 197 -20.09 -12.26 13.37
C GLU A 197 -19.66 -12.18 11.88
N TYR A 198 -19.85 -11.06 11.18
CA TYR A 198 -19.56 -10.96 9.73
C TYR A 198 -18.21 -10.33 9.37
N LEU A 199 -17.49 -9.79 10.35
CA LEU A 199 -16.19 -9.12 10.14
C LEU A 199 -15.10 -10.09 9.68
N GLU A 200 -15.16 -11.38 9.99
CA GLU A 200 -14.22 -12.38 9.45
C GLU A 200 -14.52 -12.73 7.97
N GLU A 201 -15.80 -12.77 7.57
CA GLU A 201 -16.19 -13.12 6.20
C GLU A 201 -15.89 -11.99 5.21
N GLU A 202 -16.21 -10.72 5.54
CA GLU A 202 -15.91 -9.58 4.67
C GLU A 202 -14.41 -9.27 4.59
N LEU A 203 -13.66 -9.46 5.69
CA LEU A 203 -12.21 -9.32 5.70
C LEU A 203 -11.53 -10.42 4.85
N ASN A 204 -12.06 -11.64 4.87
CA ASN A 204 -11.65 -12.71 3.97
C ASN A 204 -12.03 -12.41 2.51
N GLN A 205 -13.15 -11.76 2.25
CA GLN A 205 -13.57 -11.36 0.91
C GLN A 205 -12.68 -10.24 0.34
N LEU A 206 -12.30 -9.25 1.15
CA LEU A 206 -11.33 -8.21 0.80
C LEU A 206 -9.92 -8.78 0.54
N MET A 207 -9.45 -9.73 1.36
CA MET A 207 -8.21 -10.45 1.10
C MET A 207 -8.30 -11.34 -0.14
N SER A 208 -9.45 -11.94 -0.42
CA SER A 208 -9.73 -12.71 -1.64
C SER A 208 -9.71 -11.82 -2.88
N GLU A 209 -10.32 -10.64 -2.83
CA GLU A 209 -10.32 -9.66 -3.93
C GLU A 209 -8.94 -9.04 -4.16
N LYS A 210 -8.20 -8.72 -3.09
CA LYS A 210 -6.80 -8.27 -3.18
C LYS A 210 -5.92 -9.35 -3.80
N ASN A 211 -6.05 -10.62 -3.36
CA ASN A 211 -5.32 -11.75 -3.94
C ASN A 211 -5.72 -12.02 -5.41
N LYS A 212 -7.00 -11.82 -5.77
CA LYS A 212 -7.46 -11.91 -7.17
C LYS A 212 -6.86 -10.80 -8.02
N ASN A 213 -6.80 -9.56 -7.52
CA ASN A 213 -6.17 -8.44 -8.21
C ASN A 213 -4.64 -8.63 -8.35
N GLU A 214 -3.95 -9.07 -7.29
CA GLU A 214 -2.53 -9.39 -7.36
C GLU A 214 -2.25 -10.58 -8.29
N SER A 215 -3.12 -11.60 -8.30
CA SER A 215 -3.04 -12.73 -9.24
C SER A 215 -3.29 -12.30 -10.68
N TYR A 216 -4.26 -11.41 -10.91
CA TYR A 216 -4.58 -10.87 -12.23
C TYR A 216 -3.42 -10.02 -12.75
N ALA A 217 -2.89 -9.12 -11.93
CA ALA A 217 -1.72 -8.30 -12.24
C ALA A 217 -0.48 -9.16 -12.54
N LYS A 218 -0.26 -10.24 -11.78
CA LYS A 218 0.82 -11.19 -12.03
C LYS A 218 0.63 -11.97 -13.33
N LYS A 219 -0.59 -12.44 -13.62
CA LYS A 219 -0.91 -13.12 -14.89
C LYS A 219 -0.73 -12.20 -16.09
N GLU A 220 -1.14 -10.94 -15.99
CA GLU A 220 -0.89 -9.94 -17.04
C GLU A 220 0.60 -9.63 -17.21
N PHE A 221 1.36 -9.59 -16.12
CA PHE A 221 2.81 -9.43 -16.17
C PHE A 221 3.47 -10.64 -16.85
N ASP A 222 3.15 -11.87 -16.43
CA ASP A 222 3.68 -13.10 -17.02
C ASP A 222 3.29 -13.24 -18.49
N LYS A 223 2.06 -12.83 -18.87
CA LYS A 223 1.60 -12.79 -20.25
C LYS A 223 2.40 -11.78 -21.08
N ARG A 224 2.62 -10.56 -20.57
CA ARG A 224 3.48 -9.55 -21.22
C ARG A 224 4.92 -10.03 -21.39
N VAL A 225 5.49 -10.69 -20.38
CA VAL A 225 6.85 -11.26 -20.45
C VAL A 225 6.91 -12.39 -21.47
N SER A 226 5.93 -13.28 -21.52
CA SER A 226 5.86 -14.37 -22.49
C SER A 226 5.69 -13.86 -23.92
N GLU A 227 4.82 -12.86 -24.13
CA GLU A 227 4.61 -12.23 -25.44
C GLU A 227 5.86 -11.49 -25.92
N LYS A 228 6.53 -10.72 -25.05
CA LYS A 228 7.83 -10.10 -25.39
C LYS A 228 8.89 -11.14 -25.74
N LYS A 229 8.98 -12.26 -25.01
CA LYS A 229 9.91 -13.36 -25.32
C LYS A 229 9.59 -14.03 -26.67
N LYS A 230 8.31 -14.27 -26.97
CA LYS A 230 7.87 -14.84 -28.25
C LYS A 230 8.18 -13.91 -29.41
N ASN A 231 7.87 -12.62 -29.28
CA ASN A 231 8.14 -11.62 -30.31
C ASN A 231 9.64 -11.46 -30.56
N ALA A 232 10.46 -11.39 -29.50
CA ALA A 232 11.91 -11.31 -29.64
C ALA A 232 12.51 -12.53 -30.36
N ILE A 233 11.94 -13.72 -30.16
CA ILE A 233 12.41 -14.96 -30.81
C ILE A 233 11.88 -15.07 -32.25
N GLU A 234 10.68 -14.58 -32.53
CA GLU A 234 10.15 -14.51 -33.89
C GLU A 234 10.93 -13.49 -34.73
N GLU A 235 11.27 -12.34 -34.16
CA GLU A 235 12.14 -11.35 -34.79
C GLU A 235 13.55 -11.92 -35.02
N ASN A 236 14.14 -12.62 -34.04
CA ASN A 236 15.41 -13.32 -34.24
C ASN A 236 15.32 -14.41 -35.32
N LYS A 237 14.21 -15.16 -35.41
CA LYS A 237 14.00 -16.14 -36.50
C LYS A 237 13.87 -15.46 -37.86
N LYS A 238 13.21 -14.29 -37.95
CA LYS A 238 13.11 -13.50 -39.19
C LYS A 238 14.46 -12.92 -39.59
N LEU A 239 15.24 -12.41 -38.64
CA LEU A 239 16.57 -11.87 -38.85
C LEU A 239 17.57 -12.96 -39.25
N ALA A 240 17.55 -14.12 -38.59
CA ALA A 240 18.40 -15.26 -38.95
C ALA A 240 18.11 -15.81 -40.35
N LYS A 241 16.82 -15.86 -40.76
CA LYS A 241 16.44 -16.20 -42.15
C LYS A 241 16.92 -15.18 -43.18
N LYS A 242 16.97 -13.90 -42.83
CA LYS A 242 17.47 -12.83 -43.71
C LYS A 242 19.00 -12.74 -43.75
N SER A 243 19.70 -13.11 -42.68
CA SER A 243 21.16 -12.98 -42.56
C SER A 243 21.94 -14.30 -42.80
N GLY A 244 21.27 -15.45 -42.91
CA GLY A 244 21.91 -16.74 -43.17
C GLY A 244 22.67 -17.35 -41.98
N ASN A 245 22.53 -16.81 -40.77
CA ASN A 245 23.18 -17.33 -39.56
C ASN A 245 22.36 -18.41 -38.85
N LYS A 246 23.02 -19.42 -38.25
CA LYS A 246 22.38 -20.54 -37.52
C LYS A 246 21.81 -20.08 -36.18
N LEU A 247 20.57 -20.48 -35.87
CA LEU A 247 19.91 -20.24 -34.57
C LEU A 247 20.61 -21.02 -33.45
N THR A 248 20.93 -20.35 -32.35
CA THR A 248 21.58 -20.96 -31.17
C THR A 248 20.60 -21.34 -30.04
N GLN A 249 19.35 -20.85 -30.07
CA GLN A 249 18.35 -21.08 -29.00
C GLN A 249 16.94 -21.33 -29.57
N ASN A 250 16.19 -22.28 -29.00
CA ASN A 250 14.79 -22.58 -29.34
C ASN A 250 13.93 -22.68 -28.04
N ILE A 251 12.61 -22.73 -28.17
CA ILE A 251 11.68 -22.79 -27.02
C ILE A 251 10.97 -24.15 -26.98
N ASP A 252 10.82 -24.73 -25.79
CA ASP A 252 10.00 -25.93 -25.57
C ASP A 252 8.49 -25.61 -25.42
N LEU A 253 7.64 -26.63 -25.30
CA LEU A 253 6.17 -26.45 -25.19
C LEU A 253 5.73 -25.76 -23.88
N GLU A 254 6.63 -25.59 -22.91
CA GLU A 254 6.37 -24.96 -21.61
C GLU A 254 6.94 -23.53 -21.51
N GLY A 255 7.62 -23.04 -22.56
CA GLY A 255 8.10 -21.66 -22.64
C GLY A 255 9.52 -21.42 -22.12
N ASN A 256 10.31 -22.48 -21.89
CA ASN A 256 11.70 -22.38 -21.43
C ASN A 256 12.68 -22.36 -22.61
N LEU A 257 13.79 -21.63 -22.44
CA LEU A 257 14.86 -21.52 -23.43
C LEU A 257 15.72 -22.78 -23.41
N ILE A 258 15.75 -23.51 -24.53
CA ILE A 258 16.66 -24.63 -24.75
C ILE A 258 17.73 -24.24 -25.79
N GLY A 259 19.00 -24.53 -25.48
CA GLY A 259 20.08 -24.39 -26.45
C GLY A 259 19.95 -25.44 -27.56
N VAL A 260 20.15 -25.04 -28.82
CA VAL A 260 20.13 -25.99 -29.94
C VAL A 260 21.49 -26.69 -29.99
N THR A 261 21.63 -27.86 -29.38
CA THR A 261 22.84 -28.68 -29.53
C THR A 261 22.83 -29.32 -30.91
N ILE A 262 23.84 -28.98 -31.73
CA ILE A 262 24.05 -29.52 -33.07
C ILE A 262 24.66 -30.92 -32.91
N GLN A 263 23.99 -31.96 -33.41
CA GLN A 263 24.65 -33.20 -33.87
C GLN A 263 24.99 -33.05 -35.35
#